data_AF-A0A2X3H1D1-F1
#
_entry.id   AF-A0A2X3H1D1-F1
#
_cell.length_a   1.000
_cell.length_b   1.000
_cell.length_c   1.000
_cell.angle_alpha   90.00
_cell.angle_beta   90.00
_cell.angle_gamma   90.00
#
_symmetry.space_group_name_H-M   'P 1'
#
loop_
_entity.id
_entity.type
_entity.pdbx_description
1 polymer ?
#
loop_
_entity_poly.entity_id
_entity_poly.type
_entity_poly.pdbx_seq_one_letter_code
_entity_poly.pdbx_strand_id
1 'polypeptide(L)'
;MNNHKIVNALSYFSILFAPVLVPLFIWVFGESRDVKHHSKVALFTHILPTISIFFTFCILSLVAVSTDSSNTVGFIAFGAVVVLIILTAVLFLFNLIQGVRMLVGREEDAFLTE
;
A
#
# COMPACT_ATOMS: atom_id res chain seq x y z
N MET A 1 -24.85 -1.37 12.53
CA MET A 1 -23.58 -1.62 11.79
C MET A 1 -22.45 -1.06 12.63
N ASN A 2 -21.40 -1.82 12.93
CA ASN A 2 -20.23 -1.28 13.65
C ASN A 2 -19.55 -0.26 12.73
N ASN A 3 -19.75 1.04 13.01
CA ASN A 3 -19.32 2.14 12.14
C ASN A 3 -17.81 2.09 11.86
N HIS A 4 -17.03 1.52 12.78
CA HIS A 4 -15.59 1.34 12.65
C HIS A 4 -15.18 0.37 11.52
N LYS A 5 -15.95 -0.71 11.26
CA LYS A 5 -15.62 -1.68 10.21
C LYS A 5 -15.57 -1.05 8.82
N ILE A 6 -16.56 -0.19 8.53
CA ILE A 6 -16.67 0.49 7.24
C ILE A 6 -15.55 1.50 7.07
N VAL A 7 -15.25 2.28 8.11
CA VAL A 7 -14.17 3.28 8.10
C VAL A 7 -12.79 2.61 7.96
N ASN A 8 -12.58 1.47 8.63
CA ASN A 8 -11.36 0.68 8.48
C ASN A 8 -11.21 0.14 7.06
N ALA A 9 -12.28 -0.45 6.50
CA ALA A 9 -12.29 -0.95 5.13
C ALA A 9 -12.01 0.16 4.11
N LEU A 10 -12.63 1.32 4.30
CA LEU A 10 -12.45 2.50 3.44
C LEU A 10 -10.99 2.98 3.45
N SER A 11 -10.32 2.90 4.60
CA SER A 11 -8.90 3.25 4.70
C SER A 11 -8.05 2.41 3.76
N TYR A 12 -8.29 1.09 3.68
CA TYR A 12 -7.60 0.19 2.77
C TYR A 12 -8.04 0.35 1.31
N PHE A 13 -9.35 0.48 1.03
CA PHE A 13 -9.86 0.67 -0.33
C PHE A 13 -9.51 2.03 -0.94
N SER A 14 -9.07 2.99 -0.13
CA SER A 14 -8.58 4.27 -0.64
C SER A 14 -7.46 4.13 -1.66
N ILE A 15 -6.75 2.99 -1.73
CA ILE A 15 -5.78 2.70 -2.78
C ILE A 15 -6.35 2.87 -4.20
N LEU A 16 -7.66 2.71 -4.36
CA LEU A 16 -8.35 2.79 -5.65
C LEU A 16 -8.61 4.23 -6.14
N PHE A 17 -8.62 5.22 -5.25
CA PHE A 17 -9.08 6.58 -5.61
C PHE A 17 -8.36 7.72 -4.90
N ALA A 18 -7.93 7.55 -3.65
CA ALA A 18 -7.28 8.59 -2.86
C ALA A 18 -6.31 7.98 -1.83
N PRO A 19 -5.26 7.27 -2.29
CA PRO A 19 -4.40 6.41 -1.48
C PRO A 19 -3.78 7.11 -0.26
N VAL A 20 -3.43 8.39 -0.36
CA VAL A 20 -2.79 9.10 0.76
C VAL A 20 -3.81 9.90 1.56
N LEU A 21 -4.68 10.65 0.88
CA LEU A 21 -5.56 11.63 1.54
C LEU A 21 -6.53 10.96 2.51
N VAL A 22 -7.27 9.94 2.06
CA VAL A 22 -8.31 9.30 2.89
C VAL A 22 -7.73 8.66 4.16
N PRO A 23 -6.73 7.77 4.11
CA PRO A 23 -6.21 7.14 5.32
C PRO A 23 -5.45 8.13 6.20
N LEU A 24 -4.86 9.20 5.64
CA LEU A 24 -4.28 10.29 6.43
C LEU A 24 -5.36 11.02 7.25
N PHE A 25 -6.45 11.44 6.60
CA PHE A 25 -7.56 12.11 7.28
C PHE A 25 -8.15 11.22 8.38
N ILE A 26 -8.42 9.95 8.09
CA ILE A 26 -8.99 9.03 9.07
C ILE A 26 -8.00 8.75 10.22
N TRP A 27 -6.69 8.66 9.95
CA TRP A 27 -5.68 8.48 11.00
C TRP A 27 -5.59 9.67 11.96
N VAL A 28 -5.66 10.90 11.42
CA VAL A 28 -5.58 12.14 12.20
C VAL A 28 -6.86 12.38 13.01
N PHE A 29 -8.02 12.27 12.37
CA PHE A 29 -9.31 12.66 12.95
C PHE A 29 -10.14 11.51 13.53
N GLY A 30 -9.77 10.25 13.30
CA GLY A 30 -10.48 9.12 13.87
C GLY A 30 -10.44 9.14 15.40
N GLU A 31 -11.49 8.69 16.07
CA GLU A 31 -11.55 8.72 17.54
C GLU A 31 -11.09 7.41 18.17
N SER A 32 -11.37 6.27 17.53
CA SER A 32 -11.06 4.95 18.07
C SER A 32 -9.63 4.50 17.72
N ARG A 33 -8.99 3.80 18.66
CA ARG A 33 -7.65 3.23 18.48
C ARG A 33 -7.58 2.25 17.31
N ASP A 34 -8.66 1.48 17.12
CA ASP A 34 -8.84 0.53 16.03
C ASP A 34 -8.84 1.23 14.66
N VAL A 35 -9.65 2.28 14.51
CA VAL A 35 -9.72 3.10 13.29
C VAL A 35 -8.37 3.74 12.96
N LYS A 36 -7.71 4.34 13.96
CA LYS A 36 -6.38 4.91 13.76
C LYS A 36 -5.35 3.86 13.35
N HIS A 37 -5.40 2.66 13.92
CA HIS A 37 -4.45 1.60 13.59
C HIS A 37 -4.56 1.20 12.11
N HIS A 38 -5.77 0.86 11.64
CA HIS A 38 -5.98 0.44 10.25
C HIS A 38 -5.69 1.55 9.25
N SER A 39 -6.04 2.79 9.58
CA SER A 39 -5.72 3.95 8.76
C SER A 39 -4.22 4.17 8.62
N LYS A 40 -3.46 4.01 9.72
CA LYS A 40 -1.99 4.12 9.69
C LYS A 40 -1.36 3.01 8.84
N VAL A 41 -1.85 1.78 8.96
CA VAL A 41 -1.35 0.65 8.17
C VAL A 41 -1.62 0.88 6.69
N ALA A 42 -2.84 1.26 6.31
CA ALA A 42 -3.20 1.58 4.94
C ALA A 42 -2.36 2.75 4.40
N LEU A 43 -2.17 3.81 5.18
CA LEU A 43 -1.32 4.94 4.79
C LEU A 43 0.12 4.49 4.50
N PHE A 44 0.70 3.63 5.35
CA PHE A 44 2.06 3.13 5.15
C PHE A 44 2.18 2.28 3.87
N THR A 45 1.24 1.36 3.64
CA THR A 45 1.23 0.50 2.45
C THR A 45 0.96 1.28 1.16
N HIS A 46 0.30 2.44 1.24
CA HIS A 46 0.09 3.33 0.09
C HIS A 46 1.27 4.25 -0.20
N ILE A 47 2.00 4.66 0.83
CA ILE A 47 3.21 5.50 0.69
C ILE A 47 4.38 4.66 0.17
N LEU A 48 4.49 3.39 0.57
CA LEU A 48 5.63 2.54 0.22
C LEU A 48 5.89 2.44 -1.30
N PRO A 49 4.88 2.19 -2.18
CA PRO A 49 5.07 2.23 -3.63
C PRO A 49 5.60 3.58 -4.13
N THR A 50 5.09 4.69 -3.59
CA THR A 50 5.50 6.05 -3.97
C THR A 50 6.97 6.29 -3.65
N ILE A 51 7.40 5.89 -2.44
CA ILE A 51 8.80 5.98 -2.02
C ILE A 51 9.69 5.08 -2.89
N SER A 52 9.24 3.86 -3.19
CA SER A 52 9.99 2.93 -4.05
C SER A 52 10.21 3.50 -5.45
N ILE A 53 9.20 4.13 -6.06
CA ILE A 53 9.35 4.79 -7.38
C ILE A 53 10.42 5.88 -7.32
N PHE A 54 10.39 6.72 -6.28
CA PHE A 54 11.39 7.78 -6.11
C PHE A 54 12.81 7.22 -6.02
N PHE A 55 13.03 6.20 -5.19
CA PHE A 55 14.35 5.56 -5.06
C PHE A 55 14.79 4.86 -6.34
N THR A 56 13.89 4.16 -7.03
CA THR A 56 14.20 3.56 -8.33
C THR A 56 14.63 4.63 -9.33
N PHE A 57 13.94 5.77 -9.38
CA PHE A 57 14.32 6.87 -10.26
C PHE A 57 15.73 7.42 -9.93
N CYS A 58 16.03 7.62 -8.65
CA CYS A 58 17.36 8.06 -8.20
C CYS A 58 18.47 7.06 -8.61
N ILE A 59 18.24 5.77 -8.39
CA ILE A 59 19.19 4.70 -8.75
C ILE A 59 19.39 4.65 -10.27
N LEU A 60 18.32 4.67 -11.05
CA LEU A 60 18.41 4.65 -12.51
C LEU A 60 19.11 5.88 -13.07
N SER A 61 18.88 7.05 -12.48
CA SER A 61 19.58 8.29 -12.83
C SER A 61 21.09 8.17 -12.55
N LEU A 62 21.47 7.61 -11.40
CA LEU A 62 22.88 7.37 -11.07
C LEU A 62 23.53 6.37 -12.02
N VAL A 63 22.84 5.27 -12.34
CA VAL A 63 23.33 4.26 -13.28
C VAL A 63 23.55 4.89 -14.66
N ALA A 64 22.60 5.69 -15.14
CA ALA A 64 22.68 6.35 -16.44
C ALA A 64 23.87 7.31 -16.58
N VAL A 65 24.30 7.98 -15.51
CA VAL A 65 25.48 8.86 -15.54
C VAL A 65 26.80 8.12 -15.27
N SER A 66 26.73 6.91 -14.72
CA SER A 66 27.91 6.10 -14.37
C SER A 66 28.42 5.19 -15.49
N THR A 67 27.66 5.04 -16.57
CA THR A 67 28.01 4.12 -17.68
C THR A 67 27.57 4.66 -19.03
N ASP A 68 28.41 4.46 -20.06
CA ASP A 68 28.08 4.78 -21.45
C ASP A 68 27.34 3.64 -22.17
N SER A 69 27.14 2.49 -21.52
CA SER A 69 26.47 1.33 -22.10
C SER A 69 24.95 1.44 -22.01
N SER A 70 24.31 1.82 -23.10
CA SER A 70 22.84 1.87 -23.22
C SER A 70 22.16 0.52 -22.90
N ASN A 71 22.81 -0.59 -23.25
CA ASN A 71 22.32 -1.93 -22.97
C ASN A 71 22.31 -2.22 -21.47
N THR A 72 23.35 -1.80 -20.74
CA THR A 72 23.44 -1.97 -19.29
C THR A 72 22.35 -1.18 -18.58
N VAL A 73 22.16 0.10 -18.97
CA VAL A 73 21.10 0.96 -18.43
C VAL A 73 19.72 0.32 -18.69
N GLY A 74 19.47 -0.14 -19.91
CA GLY A 74 18.20 -0.77 -20.29
C GLY A 74 17.89 -2.03 -19.50
N PHE A 75 18.87 -2.91 -19.31
CA PHE A 75 18.70 -4.15 -18.55
C PHE A 75 18.37 -3.88 -17.07
N ILE A 76 19.10 -2.95 -16.44
CA ILE A 76 18.87 -2.55 -15.05
C ILE A 76 17.49 -1.89 -14.90
N ALA A 77 17.12 -0.99 -15.82
CA ALA A 77 15.83 -0.33 -15.83
C ALA A 77 14.69 -1.36 -15.95
N PHE A 78 14.81 -2.33 -16.86
CA PHE A 78 13.82 -3.40 -17.00
C PHE A 78 13.65 -4.19 -15.70
N GLY A 79 14.76 -4.63 -15.09
CA GLY A 79 14.72 -5.35 -13.82
C GLY A 79 14.07 -4.54 -12.71
N ALA A 80 14.41 -3.24 -12.59
CA ALA A 80 13.84 -2.35 -11.59
C ALA A 80 12.33 -2.15 -11.77
N VAL A 81 11.86 -2.00 -13.02
CA VAL A 81 10.42 -1.88 -13.33
C VAL A 81 9.67 -3.16 -12.97
N VAL A 82 10.22 -4.34 -13.29
CA VAL A 82 9.61 -5.63 -12.93
C VAL A 82 9.45 -5.75 -11.40
N VAL A 83 10.50 -5.41 -10.65
CA VAL A 83 10.44 -5.41 -9.18
C VAL A 83 9.40 -4.43 -8.65
N LEU A 84 9.32 -3.22 -9.20
CA LEU A 84 8.32 -2.22 -8.81
C LEU A 84 6.89 -2.69 -9.08
N ILE A 85 6.65 -3.34 -10.22
CA ILE A 85 5.33 -3.90 -10.57
C ILE A 85 4.93 -4.96 -9.55
N ILE A 86 5.84 -5.90 -9.23
CA ILE A 86 5.57 -6.97 -8.26
C ILE A 86 5.29 -6.37 -6.88
N LEU A 87 6.14 -5.45 -6.40
CA LEU A 87 5.96 -4.79 -5.11
C LEU A 87 4.61 -4.08 -5.03
N THR A 88 4.28 -3.29 -6.06
CA THR A 88 3.03 -2.54 -6.12
C THR A 88 1.83 -3.47 -6.18
N ALA A 89 1.88 -4.55 -6.96
CA ALA A 89 0.81 -5.54 -7.05
C ALA A 89 0.58 -6.25 -5.71
N VAL A 90 1.63 -6.66 -5.00
CA VAL A 90 1.53 -7.30 -3.69
C VAL A 90 0.87 -6.35 -2.68
N LEU A 91 1.32 -5.08 -2.62
CA LEU A 91 0.75 -4.09 -1.70
C LEU A 91 -0.69 -3.72 -2.07
N PHE A 92 -1.00 -3.66 -3.37
CA PHE A 92 -2.35 -3.44 -3.86
C PHE A 92 -3.30 -4.56 -3.42
N LEU A 93 -2.91 -5.82 -3.64
CA LEU A 93 -3.69 -6.98 -3.23
C LEU A 93 -3.82 -7.05 -1.70
N PHE A 94 -2.76 -6.74 -0.95
CA PHE A 94 -2.82 -6.66 0.51
C PHE A 94 -3.89 -5.68 0.98
N ASN A 95 -3.93 -4.46 0.43
CA ASN A 95 -4.93 -3.48 0.80
C ASN A 95 -6.35 -3.93 0.38
N LEU A 96 -6.51 -4.50 -0.81
CA LEU A 96 -7.81 -5.02 -1.26
C LEU A 96 -8.34 -6.11 -0.32
N ILE A 97 -7.50 -7.10 0.00
CA ILE A 97 -7.84 -8.21 0.90
C ILE A 97 -8.19 -7.68 2.28
N GLN A 98 -7.38 -6.77 2.85
CA GLN A 98 -7.66 -6.22 4.16
C GLN A 98 -8.95 -5.39 4.17
N GLY A 99 -9.22 -4.61 3.12
CA GLY A 99 -10.47 -3.89 2.97
C GLY A 99 -11.69 -4.81 3.04
N VAL A 100 -11.66 -5.94 2.31
CA VAL A 100 -12.73 -6.95 2.35
C VAL A 100 -12.82 -7.59 3.75
N ARG A 101 -11.69 -7.99 4.36
CA ARG A 101 -11.66 -8.59 5.70
C ARG A 101 -12.26 -7.69 6.77
N MET A 102 -12.05 -6.37 6.68
CA MET A 102 -12.67 -5.40 7.61
C MET A 102 -14.19 -5.37 7.50
N LEU A 103 -14.75 -5.54 6.29
CA LEU A 103 -16.20 -5.57 6.08
C LEU A 103 -16.84 -6.89 6.52
N VAL A 104 -16.20 -8.01 6.19
CA VAL A 104 -16.68 -9.35 6.52
C VAL A 104 -16.50 -9.67 8.01
N GLY A 105 -15.64 -8.92 8.70
CA GLY A 105 -14.98 -9.29 9.95
C GLY A 105 -15.77 -10.16 10.94
N ARG A 106 -15.10 -11.25 11.35
CA ARG A 106 -15.26 -12.02 12.60
C ARG A 106 -16.28 -13.17 12.63
N GLU A 107 -16.24 -14.05 11.63
CA GLU A 107 -16.71 -15.45 11.80
C GLU A 107 -15.57 -16.43 12.10
N GLU A 108 -14.37 -16.27 11.53
CA GLU A 108 -13.26 -17.24 11.77
C GLU A 108 -12.84 -17.31 13.25
N ASP A 109 -12.75 -16.18 13.95
CA ASP A 109 -12.41 -16.19 15.39
C ASP A 109 -13.58 -16.67 16.27
N ALA A 110 -14.82 -16.69 15.77
CA ALA A 110 -15.99 -17.20 16.48
C ALA A 110 -16.18 -18.72 16.24
N PHE A 111 -15.83 -19.19 15.04
CA PHE A 111 -15.91 -20.60 14.63
C PHE A 111 -14.74 -21.44 15.17
N LEU A 112 -13.62 -20.81 15.54
CA LEU A 112 -12.46 -21.46 16.16
C LEU A 112 -12.50 -21.42 17.69
N THR A 113 -13.56 -20.88 18.29
CA THR A 113 -13.77 -20.80 19.75
C THR A 113 -14.95 -21.61 20.27
N GLU A 114 -15.61 -22.38 19.40
CA GLU A 114 -16.64 -23.38 19.79
C GLU A 114 -16.06 -24.80 19.81
#